data_AF-A0A9W9MCY9-F1
#
_entry.id   AF-A0A9W9MCY9-F1
#
_cell.length_a   1.000
_cell.length_b   1.000
_cell.length_c   1.000
_cell.angle_alpha   90.00
_cell.angle_beta   90.00
_cell.angle_gamma   90.00
#
_symmetry.space_group_name_H-M   'P 1'
#
loop_
_entity.id
_entity.type
_entity.pdbx_description
1 polymer ?
#
loop_
_entity_poly.entity_id
_entity_poly.type
_entity_poly.pdbx_seq_one_letter_code
_entity_poly.pdbx_strand_id
1 'polypeptide(L)'
;IIKAFLFANFEPSSSRRKARKTEQFGKPLECDFPHNTVFPGVNSPQDYRELLKKYLAIAPYLLPKDPGDILNRPTLRHPDLTPSNVFVCPDTFNVTCIIDWQHTIVIPLLLAAGYPRLFENPDPEPSTGLVPPKYPEDYDTMSSEDKAQVDELIRRQSLFYLYRVFNEGLNKVHLQALQDPLILSRQHLVDFAGRQWSGNLMTLRGALMRMRDIWQHVPGKDEQHECSIAFSKQEIKEQTENEPMWYNLNKLVNHWRDELGGLSEEGWVRSEQYDYAVERNESLKAEFSEGGSADELEKIERGWPFQDHEEFF
;
A
#
# COMPACT_ATOMS: atom_id res chain seq x y z
N ILE A 1 33.53 -16.62 1.52
CA ILE A 1 32.69 -17.33 0.53
C ILE A 1 31.31 -17.63 1.15
N ILE A 2 30.70 -16.62 1.77
CA ILE A 2 29.30 -16.59 2.23
C ILE A 2 28.91 -15.11 2.10
N LYS A 3 28.57 -14.67 0.88
CA LYS A 3 28.09 -13.31 0.53
C LYS A 3 27.95 -13.25 -0.99
N ALA A 4 26.81 -13.73 -1.51
CA ALA A 4 26.34 -13.51 -2.89
C ALA A 4 24.95 -14.13 -3.13
N PHE A 5 24.50 -15.08 -2.30
CA PHE A 5 23.32 -15.91 -2.63
C PHE A 5 21.97 -15.49 -2.03
N LEU A 6 21.90 -14.41 -1.23
CA LEU A 6 20.71 -14.13 -0.40
C LEU A 6 19.75 -13.06 -0.91
N PHE A 7 20.10 -12.21 -1.88
CA PHE A 7 19.23 -11.07 -2.23
C PHE A 7 18.35 -11.28 -3.47
N ALA A 8 18.73 -12.19 -4.37
CA ALA A 8 17.81 -12.72 -5.39
C ALA A 8 16.79 -13.73 -4.82
N ASN A 9 16.88 -14.10 -3.54
CA ASN A 9 16.08 -15.15 -2.91
C ASN A 9 15.20 -14.68 -1.76
N PHE A 10 15.36 -13.49 -1.19
CA PHE A 10 14.60 -13.13 0.01
C PHE A 10 13.11 -12.91 -0.29
N GLU A 11 12.76 -12.19 -1.36
CA GLU A 11 11.36 -12.00 -1.75
C GLU A 11 10.74 -13.24 -2.40
N PRO A 12 11.43 -13.97 -3.30
CA PRO A 12 10.97 -15.29 -3.72
C PRO A 12 10.83 -16.26 -2.56
N SER A 13 11.62 -16.16 -1.48
CA SER A 13 11.47 -17.00 -0.30
C SER A 13 10.22 -16.67 0.51
N SER A 14 9.84 -15.38 0.61
CA SER A 14 8.59 -14.98 1.26
C SER A 14 7.39 -15.49 0.46
N SER A 15 7.37 -15.29 -0.86
CA SER A 15 6.29 -15.79 -1.72
C SER A 15 6.27 -17.32 -1.84
N ARG A 16 7.43 -18.01 -1.85
CA ARG A 16 7.50 -19.48 -1.77
C ARG A 16 7.00 -19.99 -0.43
N ARG A 17 7.37 -19.33 0.68
CA ARG A 17 6.84 -19.63 2.01
C ARG A 17 5.33 -19.39 2.04
N LYS A 18 4.85 -18.32 1.41
CA LYS A 18 3.43 -18.01 1.31
C LYS A 18 2.69 -19.06 0.49
N ALA A 19 3.20 -19.43 -0.68
CA ALA A 19 2.66 -20.50 -1.50
C ALA A 19 2.58 -21.83 -0.73
N ARG A 20 3.64 -22.20 -0.01
CA ARG A 20 3.67 -23.41 0.83
C ARG A 20 2.66 -23.35 1.98
N LYS A 21 2.54 -22.21 2.67
CA LYS A 21 1.54 -22.02 3.74
C LYS A 21 0.12 -22.08 3.18
N THR A 22 -0.14 -21.45 2.05
CA THR A 22 -1.45 -21.52 1.36
C THR A 22 -1.76 -22.94 0.90
N GLU A 23 -0.78 -23.71 0.43
CA GLU A 23 -0.98 -25.12 0.09
C GLU A 23 -1.30 -26.00 1.31
N GLN A 24 -0.64 -25.75 2.44
CA GLN A 24 -0.80 -26.57 3.63
C GLN A 24 -2.04 -26.21 4.46
N PHE A 25 -2.41 -24.93 4.51
CA PHE A 25 -3.43 -24.41 5.42
C PHE A 25 -4.51 -23.57 4.74
N GLY A 26 -4.38 -23.30 3.43
CA GLY A 26 -5.33 -22.47 2.70
C GLY A 26 -6.68 -23.15 2.60
N LYS A 27 -7.71 -22.46 3.08
CA LYS A 27 -9.10 -22.82 2.88
C LYS A 27 -9.71 -21.87 1.84
N PRO A 28 -10.72 -22.31 1.08
CA PRO A 28 -11.53 -21.41 0.29
C PRO A 28 -12.05 -20.29 1.18
N LEU A 29 -11.80 -19.05 0.78
CA LEU A 29 -12.21 -17.86 1.51
C LEU A 29 -13.09 -17.03 0.59
N GLU A 30 -14.18 -16.53 1.16
CA GLU A 30 -14.85 -15.39 0.56
C GLU A 30 -13.98 -14.14 0.79
N CYS A 31 -13.98 -13.22 -0.16
CA CYS A 31 -13.39 -11.92 0.09
C CYS A 31 -14.23 -11.19 1.15
N ASP A 32 -13.65 -10.98 2.32
CA ASP A 32 -14.24 -10.17 3.39
C ASP A 32 -13.50 -8.83 3.50
N PHE A 33 -14.07 -7.89 4.24
CA PHE A 33 -13.38 -6.67 4.65
C PHE A 33 -12.04 -6.99 5.34
N PRO A 34 -10.96 -6.19 5.16
CA PRO A 34 -10.82 -4.92 4.42
C PRO A 34 -10.51 -5.07 2.92
N HIS A 35 -10.76 -6.23 2.32
CA HIS A 35 -10.27 -6.52 0.97
C HIS A 35 -11.26 -6.14 -0.16
N ASN A 36 -12.39 -5.53 0.21
CA ASN A 36 -13.31 -4.75 -0.61
C ASN A 36 -13.60 -5.36 -1.99
N THR A 37 -14.44 -6.39 -2.04
CA THR A 37 -15.15 -6.73 -3.29
C THR A 37 -16.63 -6.89 -3.02
N VAL A 38 -17.47 -6.20 -3.80
CA VAL A 38 -18.93 -6.40 -3.91
C VAL A 38 -19.29 -7.78 -4.51
N PHE A 39 -18.30 -8.60 -4.84
CA PHE A 39 -18.52 -9.91 -5.46
C PHE A 39 -18.59 -11.00 -4.38
N PRO A 40 -19.79 -11.44 -3.96
CA PRO A 40 -19.92 -12.69 -3.22
C PRO A 40 -19.32 -13.81 -4.08
N GLY A 41 -18.41 -14.57 -3.49
CA GLY A 41 -17.67 -15.58 -4.24
C GLY A 41 -16.54 -16.15 -3.42
N VAL A 42 -16.58 -17.46 -3.24
CA VAL A 42 -15.50 -18.19 -2.59
C VAL A 42 -14.36 -18.32 -3.59
N ASN A 43 -13.25 -17.62 -3.33
CA ASN A 43 -12.05 -17.72 -4.16
C ASN A 43 -11.22 -18.93 -3.73
N SER A 44 -10.67 -19.64 -4.72
CA SER A 44 -9.83 -20.79 -4.44
C SER A 44 -8.42 -20.36 -4.04
N PRO A 45 -7.82 -20.93 -2.98
CA PRO A 45 -6.41 -20.75 -2.67
C PRO A 45 -5.50 -21.20 -3.82
N GLN A 46 -6.00 -22.10 -4.68
CA GLN A 46 -5.27 -22.57 -5.85
C GLN A 46 -5.11 -21.47 -6.90
N ASP A 47 -6.13 -20.61 -7.08
CA ASP A 47 -6.04 -19.49 -8.03
C ASP A 47 -4.97 -18.49 -7.59
N TYR A 48 -4.94 -18.19 -6.28
CA TYR A 48 -3.89 -17.36 -5.69
C TYR A 48 -2.50 -17.99 -5.85
N ARG A 49 -2.39 -19.31 -5.70
CA ARG A 49 -1.14 -20.04 -5.94
C ARG A 49 -0.69 -19.93 -7.40
N GLU A 50 -1.59 -19.99 -8.37
CA GLU A 50 -1.25 -19.79 -9.78
C GLU A 50 -0.75 -18.36 -10.04
N LEU A 51 -1.32 -17.35 -9.38
CA LEU A 51 -0.79 -15.98 -9.42
C LEU A 51 0.61 -15.90 -8.79
N LEU A 52 0.86 -16.55 -7.65
CA LEU A 52 2.19 -16.60 -7.04
C LEU A 52 3.22 -17.31 -7.93
N LYS A 53 2.83 -18.36 -8.68
CA LYS A 53 3.72 -18.99 -9.66
C LYS A 53 4.07 -18.04 -10.79
N LYS A 54 3.09 -17.29 -11.32
CA LYS A 54 3.31 -16.23 -12.31
C LYS A 54 4.28 -15.16 -11.77
N TYR A 55 4.08 -14.70 -10.53
CA TYR A 55 5.02 -13.80 -9.85
C TYR A 55 6.43 -14.36 -9.78
N LEU A 56 6.60 -15.60 -9.33
CA LEU A 56 7.92 -16.25 -9.21
C LEU A 56 8.64 -16.38 -10.57
N ALA A 57 7.92 -16.47 -11.67
CA ALA A 57 8.50 -16.53 -13.01
C ALA A 57 9.12 -15.19 -13.44
N ILE A 58 8.56 -14.07 -13.00
CA ILE A 58 9.04 -12.72 -13.35
C ILE A 58 9.89 -12.05 -12.26
N ALA A 59 9.86 -12.56 -11.02
CA ALA A 59 10.60 -12.04 -9.88
C ALA A 59 12.11 -11.81 -10.15
N PRO A 60 12.84 -12.68 -10.88
CA PRO A 60 14.25 -12.44 -11.20
C PRO A 60 14.54 -11.19 -12.03
N TYR A 61 13.53 -10.61 -12.68
CA TYR A 61 13.64 -9.40 -13.50
C TYR A 61 13.14 -8.15 -12.77
N LEU A 62 12.67 -8.30 -11.52
CA LEU A 62 12.17 -7.19 -10.71
C LEU A 62 13.27 -6.31 -10.12
N LEU A 63 14.53 -6.72 -10.25
CA LEU A 63 15.69 -5.99 -9.76
C LEU A 63 16.79 -5.96 -10.83
N PRO A 64 17.79 -5.07 -10.72
CA PRO A 64 18.95 -5.10 -11.58
C PRO A 64 19.62 -6.47 -11.62
N LYS A 65 20.00 -6.91 -12.83
CA LYS A 65 20.65 -8.21 -13.08
C LYS A 65 21.98 -8.38 -12.34
N ASP A 66 22.77 -7.31 -12.26
CA ASP A 66 24.06 -7.33 -11.57
C ASP A 66 23.83 -7.41 -10.04
N PRO A 67 24.24 -8.49 -9.37
CA PRO A 67 24.11 -8.59 -7.91
C PRO A 67 24.91 -7.52 -7.16
N GLY A 68 25.93 -6.93 -7.79
CA GLY A 68 26.73 -5.83 -7.26
C GLY A 68 26.11 -4.44 -7.44
N ASP A 69 24.98 -4.33 -8.14
CA ASP A 69 24.29 -3.05 -8.34
C ASP A 69 23.93 -2.42 -6.99
N ILE A 70 24.20 -1.11 -6.85
CA ILE A 70 23.92 -0.38 -5.62
C ILE A 70 22.42 -0.38 -5.24
N LEU A 71 21.54 -0.48 -6.24
CA LEU A 71 20.09 -0.56 -6.05
C LEU A 71 19.64 -1.92 -5.47
N ASN A 72 20.50 -2.95 -5.55
CA ASN A 72 20.30 -4.24 -4.89
C ASN A 72 20.76 -4.23 -3.42
N ARG A 73 21.31 -3.11 -2.92
CA ARG A 73 21.83 -3.01 -1.56
C ARG A 73 20.73 -3.30 -0.54
N PRO A 74 20.96 -4.24 0.40
CA PRO A 74 20.00 -4.52 1.48
C PRO A 74 19.80 -3.27 2.33
N THR A 75 18.55 -2.85 2.47
CA THR A 75 18.20 -1.59 3.09
C THR A 75 17.11 -1.85 4.13
N LEU A 76 17.40 -1.47 5.37
CA LEU A 76 16.45 -1.53 6.48
C LEU A 76 15.41 -0.44 6.29
N ARG A 77 14.12 -0.79 6.37
CA ARG A 77 13.03 0.16 6.22
C ARG A 77 12.12 0.10 7.44
N HIS A 78 11.93 1.26 8.07
CA HIS A 78 10.95 1.43 9.13
C HIS A 78 9.54 1.18 8.56
N PRO A 79 8.72 0.34 9.18
CA PRO A 79 7.43 -0.07 8.62
C PRO A 79 6.37 1.02 8.73
N ASP A 80 6.37 1.79 9.82
CA ASP A 80 5.42 2.89 10.01
C ASP A 80 6.08 4.15 10.57
N LEU A 81 6.89 4.83 9.74
CA LEU A 81 7.57 6.04 10.21
C LEU A 81 6.60 7.23 10.16
N THR A 82 5.93 7.48 11.27
CA THR A 82 4.98 8.58 11.50
C THR A 82 5.52 9.55 12.57
N PRO A 83 4.98 10.78 12.71
CA PRO A 83 5.42 11.71 13.75
C PRO A 83 5.36 11.14 15.17
N SER A 84 4.36 10.31 15.48
CA SER A 84 4.22 9.65 16.78
C SER A 84 5.35 8.67 17.11
N ASN A 85 6.06 8.19 16.08
CA ASN A 85 7.14 7.22 16.21
C ASN A 85 8.54 7.88 16.27
N VAL A 86 8.62 9.22 16.30
CA VAL A 86 9.88 9.98 16.35
C VAL A 86 9.91 10.91 17.57
N PHE A 87 10.84 10.65 18.49
CA PHE A 87 11.05 11.50 19.66
C PHE A 87 12.12 12.54 19.39
N VAL A 88 11.81 13.79 19.73
CA VAL A 88 12.68 14.96 19.54
C VAL A 88 12.90 15.64 20.88
N CYS A 89 14.15 15.98 21.20
CA CYS A 89 14.48 16.76 22.39
C CYS A 89 13.98 18.21 22.21
N PRO A 90 13.14 18.74 23.12
CA PRO A 90 12.58 20.09 22.98
C PRO A 90 13.64 21.20 23.05
N ASP A 91 14.74 20.96 23.78
CA ASP A 91 15.79 21.96 23.97
C ASP A 91 16.80 22.02 22.81
N THR A 92 17.03 20.88 22.13
CA THR A 92 18.08 20.77 21.10
C THR A 92 17.55 20.50 19.70
N PHE A 93 16.25 20.16 19.57
CA PHE A 93 15.61 19.72 18.32
C PHE A 93 16.25 18.49 17.66
N ASN A 94 17.10 17.76 18.39
CA ASN A 94 17.69 16.52 17.92
C ASN A 94 16.71 15.36 18.08
N VAL A 95 16.69 14.46 17.11
CA VAL A 95 16.01 13.16 17.23
C VAL A 95 16.74 12.33 18.29
N THR A 96 16.03 11.95 19.35
CA THR A 96 16.58 11.15 20.46
C THR A 96 16.25 9.67 20.33
N CYS A 97 15.11 9.34 19.73
CA CYS A 97 14.67 7.96 19.56
C CYS A 97 13.71 7.83 18.37
N ILE A 98 13.76 6.68 17.70
CA ILE A 98 12.74 6.20 16.77
C ILE A 98 12.26 4.87 17.33
N ILE A 99 10.94 4.71 17.51
CA ILE A 99 10.33 3.52 18.11
C ILE A 99 9.51 2.75 17.07
N ASP A 100 8.84 1.68 17.51
CA ASP A 100 7.88 0.93 16.67
C ASP A 100 8.51 0.22 15.47
N TRP A 101 9.68 -0.38 15.70
CA TRP A 101 10.41 -1.19 14.72
C TRP A 101 9.82 -2.61 14.53
N GLN A 102 8.68 -2.93 15.14
CA GLN A 102 8.00 -4.21 14.88
C GLN A 102 7.60 -4.30 13.41
N HIS A 103 7.71 -5.49 12.80
CA HIS A 103 7.51 -5.69 11.36
C HIS A 103 8.53 -5.03 10.43
N THR A 104 9.64 -4.50 10.95
CA THR A 104 10.74 -3.97 10.13
C THR A 104 11.20 -4.99 9.08
N ILE A 105 11.39 -4.51 7.86
CA ILE A 105 11.85 -5.32 6.73
C ILE A 105 13.23 -4.88 6.24
N VAL A 106 13.97 -5.84 5.68
CA VAL A 106 15.18 -5.59 4.91
C VAL A 106 14.89 -5.96 3.47
N ILE A 107 14.86 -4.97 2.59
CA ILE A 107 14.57 -5.14 1.16
C ILE A 107 15.63 -4.41 0.32
N PRO A 108 15.78 -4.72 -0.97
CA PRO A 108 16.64 -3.97 -1.88
C PRO A 108 16.34 -2.47 -1.85
N LEU A 109 17.38 -1.63 -1.99
CA LEU A 109 17.23 -0.18 -1.98
C LEU A 109 16.20 0.31 -3.00
N LEU A 110 16.15 -0.32 -4.18
CA LEU A 110 15.15 0.01 -5.21
C LEU A 110 13.71 -0.11 -4.68
N LEU A 111 13.44 -1.13 -3.88
CA LEU A 111 12.12 -1.38 -3.30
C LEU A 111 11.89 -0.59 -2.00
N ALA A 112 12.96 -0.26 -1.27
CA ALA A 112 12.90 0.59 -0.07
C ALA A 112 12.77 2.09 -0.37
N ALA A 113 13.14 2.52 -1.57
CA ALA A 113 13.11 3.93 -1.95
C ALA A 113 11.67 4.46 -2.05
N GLY A 114 11.47 5.72 -1.69
CA GLY A 114 10.13 6.27 -1.52
C GLY A 114 10.05 7.18 -0.29
N TYR A 115 8.89 7.76 -0.12
CA TYR A 115 8.59 8.70 0.96
C TYR A 115 7.96 7.93 2.12
N PRO A 116 8.59 7.87 3.31
CA PRO A 116 7.92 7.32 4.50
C PRO A 116 6.67 8.14 4.85
N ARG A 117 5.69 7.58 5.58
CA ARG A 117 4.44 8.27 5.97
C ARG A 117 4.66 9.69 6.52
N LEU A 118 5.69 9.88 7.36
CA LEU A 118 6.09 11.18 7.91
C LEU A 118 6.42 12.25 6.84
N PHE A 119 6.85 11.83 5.65
CA PHE A 119 7.29 12.68 4.56
C PHE A 119 6.47 12.44 3.27
N GLU A 120 5.30 11.83 3.36
CA GLU A 120 4.42 11.63 2.20
C GLU A 120 3.91 12.96 1.65
N ASN A 121 3.67 12.98 0.34
CA ASN A 121 3.05 14.13 -0.31
C ASN A 121 1.59 14.24 0.17
N PRO A 122 1.18 15.35 0.81
CA PRO A 122 -0.21 15.52 1.22
C PRO A 122 -1.13 15.89 0.04
N ASP A 123 -0.58 16.34 -1.09
CA ASP A 123 -1.34 16.83 -2.23
C ASP A 123 -1.69 15.70 -3.23
N PRO A 124 -2.81 15.81 -3.98
CA PRO A 124 -3.18 14.83 -5.01
C PRO A 124 -2.12 14.69 -6.11
N GLU A 125 -1.46 15.80 -6.45
CA GLU A 125 -0.40 15.85 -7.44
C GLU A 125 0.84 16.52 -6.84
N PRO A 126 2.02 15.88 -6.91
CA PRO A 126 3.24 16.48 -6.39
C PRO A 126 3.69 17.63 -7.28
N SER A 127 4.17 18.71 -6.65
CA SER A 127 4.75 19.84 -7.38
C SER A 127 5.98 19.40 -8.20
N THR A 128 6.03 19.84 -9.46
CA THR A 128 7.09 19.47 -10.42
C THR A 128 8.46 20.05 -10.05
N GLY A 129 8.53 21.00 -9.12
CA GLY A 129 9.76 21.64 -8.64
C GLY A 129 9.95 21.55 -7.13
N LEU A 130 11.07 22.11 -6.66
CA LEU A 130 11.33 22.35 -5.24
C LEU A 130 10.82 23.74 -4.86
N VAL A 131 9.50 23.88 -4.77
CA VAL A 131 8.86 25.11 -4.30
C VAL A 131 8.51 24.95 -2.82
N PRO A 132 9.02 25.82 -1.92
CA PRO A 132 8.64 25.76 -0.52
C PRO A 132 7.15 26.11 -0.36
N PRO A 133 6.43 25.41 0.53
CA PRO A 133 5.02 25.71 0.78
C PRO A 133 4.85 27.12 1.34
N LYS A 134 3.68 27.71 1.09
CA LYS A 134 3.32 29.05 1.52
C LYS A 134 1.92 29.06 2.08
N TYR A 135 1.73 29.83 3.13
CA TYR A 135 0.41 30.14 3.66
C TYR A 135 -0.45 30.86 2.61
N PRO A 136 -1.78 30.63 2.62
CA PRO A 136 -2.70 31.37 1.77
C PRO A 136 -2.79 32.85 2.20
N GLU A 137 -3.08 33.75 1.27
CA GLU A 137 -3.07 35.20 1.51
C GLU A 137 -4.10 35.65 2.57
N ASP A 138 -5.20 34.90 2.71
CA ASP A 138 -6.29 35.16 3.63
C ASP A 138 -6.13 34.47 4.99
N TYR A 139 -5.01 33.77 5.25
CA TYR A 139 -4.76 33.00 6.47
C TYR A 139 -5.09 33.80 7.74
N ASP A 140 -4.61 35.04 7.85
CA ASP A 140 -4.80 35.86 9.05
C ASP A 140 -6.28 36.13 9.39
N THR A 141 -7.15 36.09 8.37
CA THR A 141 -8.59 36.34 8.48
C THR A 141 -9.44 35.08 8.68
N MET A 142 -8.84 33.90 8.54
CA MET A 142 -9.53 32.61 8.70
C MET A 142 -9.96 32.33 10.14
N SER A 143 -10.93 31.43 10.30
CA SER A 143 -11.34 30.90 11.59
C SER A 143 -10.21 30.11 12.26
N SER A 144 -10.28 29.91 13.58
CA SER A 144 -9.28 29.12 14.30
C SER A 144 -9.20 27.66 13.82
N GLU A 145 -10.33 27.10 13.39
CA GLU A 145 -10.42 25.73 12.85
C GLU A 145 -9.76 25.65 11.47
N ASP A 146 -10.09 26.58 10.58
CA ASP A 146 -9.49 26.64 9.24
C ASP A 146 -7.98 26.89 9.32
N LYS A 147 -7.53 27.77 10.23
CA LYS A 147 -6.11 28.00 10.49
C LYS A 147 -5.40 26.71 10.91
N ALA A 148 -5.99 25.93 11.81
CA ALA A 148 -5.41 24.66 12.24
C ALA A 148 -5.27 23.65 11.10
N GLN A 149 -6.26 23.59 10.19
CA GLN A 149 -6.18 22.75 8.99
C GLN A 149 -5.08 23.22 8.03
N VAL A 150 -4.97 24.54 7.80
CA VAL A 150 -3.91 25.12 6.98
C VAL A 150 -2.53 24.87 7.60
N ASP A 151 -2.37 25.06 8.91
CA ASP A 151 -1.11 24.81 9.62
C ASP A 151 -0.67 23.35 9.49
N GLU A 152 -1.60 22.41 9.65
CA GLU A 152 -1.32 20.98 9.49
C GLU A 152 -0.93 20.64 8.04
N LEU A 153 -1.63 21.20 7.05
CA LEU A 153 -1.28 21.02 5.64
C LEU A 153 0.12 21.58 5.33
N ILE A 154 0.42 22.81 5.75
CA ILE A 154 1.72 23.45 5.57
C ILE A 154 2.83 22.66 6.26
N ARG A 155 2.57 22.12 7.46
CA ARG A 155 3.50 21.24 8.17
C ARG A 155 3.85 20.00 7.35
N ARG A 156 2.83 19.29 6.82
CA ARG A 156 3.02 18.10 5.98
C ARG A 156 3.76 18.42 4.67
N GLN A 157 3.36 19.49 3.99
CA GLN A 157 4.03 19.95 2.77
C GLN A 157 5.49 20.33 3.04
N SER A 158 5.78 20.95 4.19
CA SER A 158 7.13 21.34 4.59
C SER A 158 8.02 20.12 4.81
N LEU A 159 7.50 19.08 5.46
CA LEU A 159 8.24 17.82 5.66
C LEU A 159 8.53 17.12 4.34
N PHE A 160 7.54 17.00 3.45
CA PHE A 160 7.73 16.45 2.11
C PHE A 160 8.78 17.25 1.31
N TYR A 161 8.67 18.58 1.31
CA TYR A 161 9.62 19.48 0.65
C TYR A 161 11.05 19.30 1.19
N LEU A 162 11.23 19.36 2.51
CA LEU A 162 12.56 19.19 3.13
C LEU A 162 13.14 17.81 2.86
N TYR A 163 12.32 16.76 2.90
CA TYR A 163 12.78 15.41 2.55
C TYR A 163 13.33 15.35 1.13
N ARG A 164 12.66 15.98 0.15
CA ARG A 164 13.17 16.06 -1.23
C ARG A 164 14.48 16.85 -1.30
N VAL A 165 14.54 18.04 -0.72
CA VAL A 165 15.74 18.91 -0.73
C VAL A 165 16.95 18.20 -0.13
N PHE A 166 16.80 17.60 1.05
CA PHE A 166 17.92 16.93 1.72
C PHE A 166 18.34 15.65 1.02
N ASN A 167 17.41 14.85 0.48
CA ASN A 167 17.78 13.68 -0.31
C ASN A 167 18.48 14.09 -1.61
N GLU A 168 18.12 15.22 -2.22
CA GLU A 168 18.80 15.77 -3.39
C GLU A 168 20.30 16.00 -3.14
N GLY A 169 20.61 16.65 -2.02
CA GLY A 169 22.00 16.97 -1.65
C GLY A 169 22.78 15.82 -1.03
N LEU A 170 22.13 15.02 -0.17
CA LEU A 170 22.82 14.12 0.77
C LEU A 170 22.66 12.63 0.44
N ASN A 171 21.65 12.25 -0.35
CA ASN A 171 21.31 10.84 -0.57
C ASN A 171 21.10 10.51 -2.05
N LYS A 172 22.13 10.78 -2.86
CA LYS A 172 22.12 10.58 -4.31
C LYS A 172 21.71 9.16 -4.75
N VAL A 173 22.03 8.15 -3.94
CA VAL A 173 21.68 6.75 -4.24
C VAL A 173 20.16 6.51 -4.08
N HIS A 174 19.52 7.13 -3.09
CA HIS A 174 18.06 7.08 -2.95
C HIS A 174 17.36 7.79 -4.10
N LEU A 175 17.89 8.93 -4.56
CA LEU A 175 17.36 9.61 -5.75
C LEU A 175 17.48 8.75 -7.01
N GLN A 176 18.62 8.07 -7.18
CA GLN A 176 18.81 7.15 -8.31
C GLN A 176 17.73 6.06 -8.32
N ALA A 177 17.35 5.53 -7.15
CA ALA A 177 16.26 4.58 -7.05
C ALA A 177 14.90 5.21 -7.39
N LEU A 178 14.62 6.42 -6.88
CA LEU A 178 13.38 7.17 -7.18
C LEU A 178 13.24 7.55 -8.67
N GLN A 179 14.33 7.57 -9.43
CA GLN A 179 14.33 7.81 -10.86
C GLN A 179 13.93 6.57 -11.69
N ASP A 180 13.80 5.38 -11.10
CA ASP A 180 13.29 4.20 -11.82
C ASP A 180 11.80 4.43 -12.17
N PRO A 181 11.44 4.54 -13.46
CA PRO A 181 10.05 4.75 -13.87
C PRO A 181 9.12 3.59 -13.48
N LEU A 182 9.67 2.43 -13.13
CA LEU A 182 8.93 1.23 -12.74
C LEU A 182 8.85 1.02 -11.23
N ILE A 183 9.40 1.94 -10.42
CA ILE A 183 9.53 1.75 -8.96
C ILE A 183 8.19 1.36 -8.31
N LEU A 184 7.12 2.11 -8.58
CA LEU A 184 5.79 1.84 -8.01
C LEU A 184 5.23 0.50 -8.49
N SER A 185 5.41 0.16 -9.77
CA SER A 185 4.94 -1.12 -10.31
C SER A 185 5.66 -2.31 -9.66
N ARG A 186 6.97 -2.19 -9.41
CA ARG A 186 7.75 -3.22 -8.70
C ARG A 186 7.31 -3.33 -7.25
N GLN A 187 7.22 -2.20 -6.54
CA GLN A 187 6.82 -2.14 -5.13
C GLN A 187 5.43 -2.71 -4.90
N HIS A 188 4.43 -2.29 -5.69
CA HIS A 188 3.08 -2.82 -5.57
C HIS A 188 3.02 -4.33 -5.84
N LEU A 189 3.71 -4.79 -6.89
CA LEU A 189 3.72 -6.22 -7.21
C LEU A 189 4.34 -7.06 -6.08
N VAL A 190 5.47 -6.60 -5.54
CA VAL A 190 6.16 -7.24 -4.42
C VAL A 190 5.29 -7.26 -3.18
N ASP A 191 4.67 -6.13 -2.84
CA ASP A 191 3.78 -6.00 -1.69
C ASP A 191 2.62 -7.00 -1.79
N PHE A 192 1.87 -6.98 -2.90
CA PHE A 192 0.74 -7.89 -3.09
C PHE A 192 1.15 -9.37 -3.12
N ALA A 193 2.33 -9.69 -3.64
CA ALA A 193 2.87 -11.06 -3.61
C ALA A 193 3.38 -11.49 -2.23
N GLY A 194 3.65 -10.54 -1.33
CA GLY A 194 4.05 -10.76 0.06
C GLY A 194 2.89 -10.91 1.03
N ARG A 195 1.68 -10.46 0.67
CA ARG A 195 0.48 -10.50 1.51
C ARG A 195 0.01 -11.92 1.83
N GLN A 196 -0.76 -12.03 2.90
CA GLN A 196 -1.35 -13.30 3.28
C GLN A 196 -2.56 -13.67 2.38
N TRP A 197 -3.03 -14.91 2.50
CA TRP A 197 -4.13 -15.39 1.67
C TRP A 197 -5.39 -14.97 2.38
N SER A 198 -6.19 -14.13 1.72
CA SER A 198 -7.37 -13.50 2.31
C SER A 198 -8.56 -13.47 1.33
N GLY A 199 -8.56 -14.35 0.32
CA GLY A 199 -9.56 -14.33 -0.76
C GLY A 199 -9.23 -13.35 -1.88
N ASN A 200 -8.42 -12.32 -1.64
CA ASN A 200 -8.15 -11.26 -2.61
C ASN A 200 -7.24 -11.70 -3.77
N LEU A 201 -7.84 -11.94 -4.94
CA LEU A 201 -7.12 -12.15 -6.21
C LEU A 201 -6.91 -10.86 -7.01
N MET A 202 -7.76 -9.85 -6.78
CA MET A 202 -7.86 -8.62 -7.58
C MET A 202 -6.54 -7.85 -7.64
N THR A 203 -5.91 -7.67 -6.48
CA THR A 203 -4.70 -6.85 -6.33
C THR A 203 -3.49 -7.47 -7.00
N LEU A 204 -3.15 -8.72 -6.64
CA LEU A 204 -2.01 -9.43 -7.22
C LEU A 204 -2.20 -9.70 -8.73
N ARG A 205 -3.41 -10.10 -9.17
CA ARG A 205 -3.70 -10.32 -10.59
C ARG A 205 -3.53 -9.03 -11.39
N GLY A 206 -4.12 -7.92 -10.93
CA GLY A 206 -3.99 -6.62 -11.57
C GLY A 206 -2.53 -6.14 -11.66
N ALA A 207 -1.76 -6.30 -10.58
CA ALA A 207 -0.34 -5.93 -10.57
C ALA A 207 0.51 -6.77 -11.54
N LEU A 208 0.26 -8.08 -11.62
CA LEU A 208 0.93 -8.96 -12.59
C LEU A 208 0.57 -8.60 -14.04
N MET A 209 -0.70 -8.29 -14.32
CA MET A 209 -1.15 -7.85 -15.65
C MET A 209 -0.48 -6.54 -16.05
N ARG A 210 -0.46 -5.53 -15.16
CA ARG A 210 0.25 -4.27 -15.42
C ARG A 210 1.74 -4.49 -15.68
N MET A 211 2.40 -5.33 -14.87
CA MET A 211 3.82 -5.66 -15.08
C MET A 211 4.07 -6.40 -16.40
N ARG A 212 3.14 -7.26 -16.84
CA ARG A 212 3.17 -7.89 -18.18
C ARG A 212 3.05 -6.85 -19.28
N ASP A 213 2.15 -5.89 -19.14
CA ASP A 213 1.89 -4.87 -20.16
C ASP A 213 3.05 -3.89 -20.31
N ILE A 214 3.78 -3.63 -19.21
CA ILE A 214 5.02 -2.84 -19.18
C ILE A 214 6.28 -3.72 -19.08
N TRP A 215 6.18 -5.00 -19.46
CA TRP A 215 7.33 -5.76 -19.99
C TRP A 215 7.88 -4.96 -21.19
N GLN A 216 8.81 -5.34 -22.06
CA GLN A 216 9.45 -4.34 -22.97
C GLN A 216 10.28 -3.25 -22.21
N HIS A 217 9.72 -2.47 -21.28
CA HIS A 217 10.38 -1.42 -20.50
C HIS A 217 11.17 -1.92 -19.29
N VAL A 218 10.83 -3.09 -18.73
CA VAL A 218 11.62 -3.65 -17.61
C VAL A 218 13.10 -3.86 -18.04
N PRO A 219 14.09 -3.21 -17.43
CA PRO A 219 15.50 -3.34 -17.76
C PRO A 219 16.05 -4.72 -17.39
N GLY A 220 17.20 -5.09 -17.97
CA GLY A 220 17.87 -6.35 -17.65
C GLY A 220 17.16 -7.58 -18.22
N LYS A 221 16.35 -7.44 -19.27
CA LYS A 221 16.00 -8.59 -20.13
C LYS A 221 17.06 -8.71 -21.21
N ASP A 222 17.47 -9.93 -21.54
CA ASP A 222 18.22 -10.11 -22.79
C ASP A 222 17.31 -9.71 -23.97
N GLU A 223 17.88 -9.28 -25.09
CA GLU A 223 17.22 -8.45 -26.14
C GLU A 223 15.90 -8.99 -26.73
N GLN A 224 15.51 -10.23 -26.45
CA GLN A 224 14.21 -10.78 -26.85
C GLN A 224 13.65 -11.75 -25.82
N HIS A 225 12.95 -11.30 -24.79
CA HIS A 225 12.00 -12.15 -24.08
C HIS A 225 10.66 -11.42 -23.89
N GLU A 226 9.66 -11.88 -24.65
CA GLU A 226 8.25 -11.69 -24.29
C GLU A 226 8.02 -12.08 -22.82
N CYS A 227 7.00 -11.51 -22.20
CA CYS A 227 6.71 -11.81 -20.80
C CYS A 227 6.33 -13.29 -20.65
N SER A 228 7.00 -14.01 -19.75
CA SER A 228 6.76 -15.45 -19.55
C SER A 228 5.41 -15.77 -18.92
N ILE A 229 4.66 -14.75 -18.50
CA ILE A 229 3.34 -14.90 -17.91
C ILE A 229 2.26 -14.49 -18.90
N ALA A 230 1.23 -15.32 -18.98
CA ALA A 230 0.04 -15.08 -19.79
C ALA A 230 -1.20 -15.20 -18.92
N PHE A 231 -2.26 -14.54 -19.36
CA PHE A 231 -3.59 -14.60 -18.76
C PHE A 231 -4.58 -14.97 -19.86
N SER A 232 -5.56 -15.80 -19.51
CA SER A 232 -6.67 -16.13 -20.39
C SER A 232 -7.49 -14.88 -20.72
N LYS A 233 -8.21 -14.91 -21.85
CA LYS A 233 -9.14 -13.83 -22.22
C LYS A 233 -10.19 -13.58 -21.15
N GLN A 234 -10.61 -14.65 -20.45
CA GLN A 234 -11.57 -14.58 -19.36
C GLN A 234 -10.98 -13.85 -18.14
N GLU A 235 -9.78 -14.22 -17.68
CA GLU A 235 -9.11 -13.51 -16.57
C GLU A 235 -8.94 -12.02 -16.86
N ILE A 236 -8.56 -11.65 -18.09
CA ILE A 236 -8.39 -10.26 -18.50
C ILE A 236 -9.73 -9.52 -18.47
N LYS A 237 -10.79 -10.14 -19.02
CA LYS A 237 -12.13 -9.57 -19.04
C LYS A 237 -12.64 -9.34 -17.61
N GLU A 238 -12.58 -10.34 -16.75
CA GLU A 238 -12.99 -10.24 -15.35
C GLU A 238 -12.22 -9.15 -14.59
N GLN A 239 -10.89 -9.07 -14.79
CA GLN A 239 -10.09 -8.02 -14.16
C GLN A 239 -10.56 -6.63 -14.62
N THR A 240 -10.75 -6.46 -15.93
CA THR A 240 -11.12 -5.17 -16.53
C THR A 240 -12.51 -4.72 -16.08
N GLU A 241 -13.47 -5.64 -15.98
CA GLU A 241 -14.85 -5.35 -15.57
C GLU A 241 -14.95 -5.06 -14.05
N ASN A 242 -14.15 -5.73 -13.23
CA ASN A 242 -14.29 -5.70 -11.77
C ASN A 242 -13.38 -4.68 -11.07
N GLU A 243 -12.22 -4.35 -11.64
CA GLU A 243 -11.23 -3.44 -11.01
C GLU A 243 -11.77 -2.01 -10.78
N PRO A 244 -12.56 -1.39 -11.69
CA PRO A 244 -13.15 -0.07 -11.43
C PRO A 244 -14.11 -0.08 -10.24
N MET A 245 -14.93 -1.12 -10.10
CA MET A 245 -15.83 -1.27 -8.96
C MET A 245 -15.03 -1.43 -7.67
N TRP A 246 -14.01 -2.31 -7.67
CA TRP A 246 -13.09 -2.49 -6.54
C TRP A 246 -12.47 -1.15 -6.11
N TYR A 247 -11.99 -0.35 -7.06
CA TYR A 247 -11.40 0.97 -6.80
C TYR A 247 -12.41 1.94 -6.15
N ASN A 248 -13.62 2.03 -6.71
CA ASN A 248 -14.67 2.92 -6.20
C ASN A 248 -15.09 2.56 -4.78
N LEU A 249 -15.19 1.26 -4.45
CA LEU A 249 -15.50 0.80 -3.09
C LEU A 249 -14.41 1.18 -2.09
N ASN A 250 -13.14 1.00 -2.46
CA ASN A 250 -12.03 1.40 -1.59
C ASN A 250 -12.04 2.91 -1.35
N LYS A 251 -12.36 3.71 -2.37
CA LYS A 251 -12.53 5.17 -2.21
C LYS A 251 -13.70 5.50 -1.28
N LEU A 252 -14.83 4.82 -1.42
CA LEU A 252 -16.00 5.01 -0.57
C LEU A 252 -15.71 4.63 0.90
N VAL A 253 -15.07 3.49 1.14
CA VAL A 253 -14.67 3.06 2.49
C VAL A 253 -13.69 4.05 3.13
N ASN A 254 -12.73 4.56 2.38
CA ASN A 254 -11.82 5.59 2.90
C ASN A 254 -12.56 6.88 3.24
N HIS A 255 -13.53 7.28 2.42
CA HIS A 255 -14.39 8.42 2.75
C HIS A 255 -15.19 8.18 4.04
N TRP A 256 -15.76 6.98 4.22
CA TRP A 256 -16.44 6.63 5.47
C TRP A 256 -15.51 6.62 6.67
N ARG A 257 -14.24 6.20 6.53
CA ARG A 257 -13.26 6.31 7.63
C ARG A 257 -13.06 7.75 8.09
N ASP A 258 -13.04 8.70 7.16
CA ASP A 258 -12.95 10.12 7.48
C ASP A 258 -14.21 10.59 8.23
N GLU A 259 -15.40 10.18 7.78
CA GLU A 259 -16.67 10.46 8.46
C GLU A 259 -16.77 9.84 9.85
N LEU A 260 -16.10 8.71 10.09
CA LEU A 260 -16.02 8.02 11.38
C LEU A 260 -14.99 8.64 12.33
N GLY A 261 -14.65 9.92 12.14
CA GLY A 261 -13.71 10.64 13.02
C GLY A 261 -12.24 10.30 12.75
N GLY A 262 -11.91 9.87 11.53
CA GLY A 262 -10.55 9.50 11.15
C GLY A 262 -10.15 8.11 11.64
N LEU A 263 -11.05 7.14 11.46
CA LEU A 263 -10.82 5.73 11.80
C LEU A 263 -9.55 5.21 11.12
N SER A 264 -8.62 4.67 11.90
CA SER A 264 -7.38 4.11 11.37
C SER A 264 -7.62 2.83 10.56
N GLU A 265 -6.61 2.38 9.80
CA GLU A 265 -6.68 1.10 9.08
C GLU A 265 -6.91 -0.11 10.00
N GLU A 266 -6.56 0.03 11.28
CA GLU A 266 -6.72 -0.99 12.33
C GLU A 266 -8.02 -0.83 13.13
N GLY A 267 -8.86 0.15 12.80
CA GLY A 267 -10.12 0.38 13.51
C GLY A 267 -10.02 1.26 14.77
N TRP A 268 -8.90 1.95 14.97
CA TRP A 268 -8.73 2.87 16.10
C TRP A 268 -9.33 4.25 15.82
N VAL A 269 -10.04 4.80 16.80
CA VAL A 269 -10.46 6.21 16.87
C VAL A 269 -10.04 6.80 18.21
N ARG A 270 -10.03 8.13 18.30
CA ARG A 270 -9.86 8.82 19.59
C ARG A 270 -11.02 8.45 20.52
N SER A 271 -10.72 8.26 21.80
CA SER A 271 -11.73 7.84 22.79
C SER A 271 -12.92 8.80 22.85
N GLU A 272 -12.70 10.10 22.66
CA GLU A 272 -13.74 11.12 22.65
C GLU A 272 -14.65 11.05 21.41
N GLN A 273 -14.19 10.40 20.34
CA GLN A 273 -14.91 10.22 19.07
C GLN A 273 -15.57 8.85 18.96
N TYR A 274 -15.35 7.95 19.92
CA TYR A 274 -15.81 6.56 19.84
C TYR A 274 -17.33 6.46 19.71
N ASP A 275 -18.07 7.10 20.62
CA ASP A 275 -19.54 7.04 20.62
C ASP A 275 -20.11 7.64 19.32
N TYR A 276 -19.52 8.73 18.83
CA TYR A 276 -19.87 9.34 17.55
C TYR A 276 -19.61 8.40 16.37
N ALA A 277 -18.44 7.74 16.35
CA ALA A 277 -18.07 6.81 15.29
C ALA A 277 -19.03 5.60 15.26
N VAL A 278 -19.41 5.05 16.42
CA VAL A 278 -20.37 3.95 16.50
C VAL A 278 -21.74 4.38 15.96
N GLU A 279 -22.25 5.55 16.38
CA GLU A 279 -23.54 6.07 15.89
C GLU A 279 -23.51 6.38 14.38
N ARG A 280 -22.41 6.97 13.90
CA ARG A 280 -22.25 7.27 12.47
C ARG A 280 -22.10 5.99 11.64
N ASN A 281 -21.44 4.96 12.15
CA ASN A 281 -21.31 3.66 11.49
C ASN A 281 -22.68 3.02 11.23
N GLU A 282 -23.53 2.97 12.25
CA GLU A 282 -24.90 2.45 12.12
C GLU A 282 -25.72 3.28 11.11
N SER A 283 -25.57 4.61 11.14
CA SER A 283 -26.24 5.51 10.20
C SER A 283 -25.78 5.27 8.76
N LEU A 284 -24.47 5.14 8.53
CA LEU A 284 -23.90 4.83 7.22
C LEU A 284 -24.39 3.48 6.68
N LYS A 285 -24.48 2.47 7.55
CA LYS A 285 -25.02 1.16 7.18
C LYS A 285 -26.48 1.26 6.77
N ALA A 286 -27.29 2.02 7.50
CA ALA A 286 -28.69 2.26 7.19
C ALA A 286 -28.88 3.03 5.86
N GLU A 287 -28.11 4.11 5.64
CA GLU A 287 -28.11 4.89 4.40
C GLU A 287 -27.73 4.03 3.20
N PHE A 288 -26.68 3.21 3.32
CA PHE A 288 -26.24 2.32 2.24
C PHE A 288 -27.23 1.16 1.98
N SER A 289 -28.01 0.79 3.00
CA SER A 289 -29.04 -0.26 2.91
C SER A 289 -30.38 0.27 2.38
N GLU A 290 -30.58 1.58 2.27
CA GLU A 290 -31.86 2.17 1.90
C GLU A 290 -32.27 1.77 0.48
N GLY A 291 -33.47 1.18 0.34
CA GLY A 291 -34.00 0.75 -0.95
C GLY A 291 -33.38 -0.53 -1.53
N GLY A 292 -32.49 -1.20 -0.79
CA GLY A 292 -31.91 -2.49 -1.18
C GLY A 292 -32.92 -3.64 -1.20
N SER A 293 -32.74 -4.56 -2.14
CA SER A 293 -33.45 -5.85 -2.16
C SER A 293 -32.95 -6.77 -1.04
N ALA A 294 -33.71 -7.83 -0.72
CA ALA A 294 -33.33 -8.77 0.35
C ALA A 294 -31.94 -9.41 0.14
N ASP A 295 -31.57 -9.71 -1.11
CA ASP A 295 -30.25 -10.26 -1.46
C ASP A 295 -29.13 -9.21 -1.32
N GLU A 296 -29.41 -7.94 -1.59
CA GLU A 296 -28.44 -6.85 -1.39
C GLU A 296 -28.23 -6.57 0.10
N LEU A 297 -29.30 -6.56 0.89
CA LEU A 297 -29.24 -6.36 2.34
C LEU A 297 -28.42 -7.45 3.04
N GLU A 298 -28.61 -8.72 2.66
CA GLU A 298 -27.82 -9.84 3.20
C GLU A 298 -26.33 -9.68 2.89
N LYS A 299 -25.98 -9.20 1.69
CA LYS A 299 -24.58 -8.93 1.31
C LYS A 299 -23.99 -7.76 2.06
N ILE A 300 -24.76 -6.69 2.26
CA ILE A 300 -24.33 -5.54 3.05
C ILE A 300 -24.09 -5.96 4.50
N GLU A 301 -24.99 -6.74 5.09
CA GLU A 301 -24.87 -7.19 6.47
C GLU A 301 -23.61 -8.05 6.67
N ARG A 302 -23.36 -8.99 5.75
CA ARG A 302 -22.21 -9.91 5.82
C ARG A 302 -20.86 -9.25 5.48
N GLY A 303 -20.88 -8.27 4.60
CA GLY A 303 -19.67 -7.62 4.06
C GLY A 303 -19.47 -6.19 4.57
N TRP A 304 -20.14 -5.81 5.66
CA TRP A 304 -20.06 -4.43 6.17
C TRP A 304 -18.63 -4.14 6.64
N PRO A 305 -17.99 -3.06 6.16
CA PRO A 305 -16.58 -2.82 6.41
C PRO A 305 -16.23 -2.58 7.89
N PHE A 306 -17.18 -2.12 8.69
CA PHE A 306 -16.94 -1.77 10.08
C PHE A 306 -17.79 -2.64 11.01
N GLN A 307 -17.91 -3.92 10.66
CA GLN A 307 -18.59 -4.91 11.49
C GLN A 307 -17.68 -5.44 12.58
N ASP A 308 -18.27 -5.86 13.69
CA ASP A 308 -17.54 -6.55 14.74
C ASP A 308 -17.07 -7.92 14.24
N HIS A 309 -15.82 -8.25 14.51
CA HIS A 309 -15.25 -9.56 14.26
C HIS A 309 -14.81 -10.17 15.59
N GLU A 310 -14.93 -11.50 15.73
CA GLU A 310 -14.29 -12.19 16.84
C GLU A 310 -12.77 -12.00 16.76
N GLU A 311 -12.17 -11.39 17.78
CA GLU A 311 -10.73 -11.23 17.87
C GLU A 311 -10.08 -12.61 18.07
N PHE A 312 -9.49 -13.16 17.00
CA PHE A 312 -8.70 -14.37 17.08
C PHE A 312 -7.28 -14.03 17.57
N PHE A 313 -7.10 -14.06 18.91
CA PHE A 313 -5.78 -14.02 19.55
C PHE A 313 -5.04 -15.36 19.43
#